data_AF-A0A0N7KRU2-F1
#
_entry.id   AF-A0A0N7KRU2-F1
#
_cell.length_a   1.000
_cell.length_b   1.000
_cell.length_c   1.000
_cell.angle_alpha   90.00
_cell.angle_beta   90.00
_cell.angle_gamma   90.00
#
_symmetry.space_group_name_H-M   'P 1'
#
loop_
_entity.id
_entity.type
_entity.pdbx_description
1 polymer ?
#
loop_
_entity_poly.entity_id
_entity_poly.type
_entity_poly.pdbx_seq_one_letter_code
_entity_poly.pdbx_strand_id
1 'polypeptide(L)'
;MSKEEGGLGIRDLKAHNLSLLMKLASKLLSGSPEPCFHWLRAQHLQNEIPILARPTDTPVWKMICGALEPTIASTKVSLGSDLSVQFWKDHWTDDGCFFITYPSLASFATNINCTVASQFTQNT
;
A
#
# COMPACT_ATOMS: atom_id res chain seq x y z
N MET A 1 -7.11 -15.33 -28.14
CA MET A 1 -6.71 -14.96 -29.49
C MET A 1 -5.21 -14.71 -29.46
N SER A 2 -4.45 -15.51 -30.18
CA SER A 2 -3.00 -15.32 -30.31
C SER A 2 -2.71 -14.01 -31.05
N LYS A 3 -1.49 -13.48 -30.96
CA LYS A 3 -1.10 -12.25 -31.68
C LYS A 3 -1.27 -12.40 -33.20
N GLU A 4 -1.02 -13.60 -33.71
CA GLU A 4 -1.19 -14.00 -35.11
C GLU A 4 -2.65 -13.90 -35.57
N GLU A 5 -3.61 -14.10 -34.66
CA GLU A 5 -5.05 -14.02 -34.94
C GLU A 5 -5.62 -12.59 -34.76
N GLY A 6 -4.76 -11.58 -34.58
CA GLY A 6 -5.20 -10.20 -34.32
C GLY A 6 -5.46 -9.88 -32.84
N GLY A 7 -5.05 -10.76 -31.92
CA GLY A 7 -5.10 -10.49 -30.48
C GLY A 7 -4.01 -9.51 -30.03
N LEU A 8 -4.22 -8.82 -28.89
CA LEU A 8 -3.24 -7.88 -28.31
C LEU A 8 -1.95 -8.54 -27.78
N GLY A 9 -1.83 -9.87 -27.85
CA GLY A 9 -0.70 -10.62 -27.29
C GLY A 9 -0.66 -10.67 -25.76
N ILE A 10 -1.66 -10.14 -25.07
CA ILE A 10 -1.76 -10.22 -23.60
C ILE A 10 -2.23 -11.63 -23.23
N ARG A 11 -1.34 -12.40 -22.59
CA ARG A 11 -1.59 -13.79 -22.20
C ARG A 11 -2.67 -13.93 -21.12
N ASP A 12 -2.66 -13.02 -20.15
CA ASP A 12 -3.63 -12.99 -19.05
C ASP A 12 -4.07 -11.55 -18.78
N LEU A 13 -5.29 -11.22 -19.21
CA LEU A 13 -5.89 -9.90 -19.02
C LEU A 13 -6.16 -9.61 -17.54
N LYS A 14 -6.49 -10.61 -16.72
CA LYS A 14 -6.76 -10.40 -15.29
C LYS A 14 -5.47 -10.03 -14.57
N ALA A 15 -4.39 -10.76 -14.82
CA ALA A 15 -3.07 -10.44 -14.26
C ALA A 15 -2.57 -9.07 -14.75
N HIS A 16 -2.77 -8.75 -16.03
CA HIS A 16 -2.39 -7.44 -16.57
C HIS A 16 -3.19 -6.30 -15.90
N ASN A 17 -4.51 -6.45 -15.79
CA ASN A 17 -5.36 -5.46 -15.12
C ASN A 17 -4.98 -5.29 -13.65
N LEU A 18 -4.71 -6.38 -12.93
CA LEU A 18 -4.22 -6.32 -11.56
C LEU A 18 -2.91 -5.54 -11.47
N SER A 19 -1.96 -5.79 -12.38
CA SER A 19 -0.68 -5.07 -12.40
C SER A 19 -0.85 -3.55 -12.63
N LEU A 20 -1.82 -3.15 -13.46
CA LEU A 20 -2.16 -1.75 -13.69
C LEU A 20 -2.77 -1.10 -12.44
N LEU A 21 -3.68 -1.82 -11.76
CA LEU A 21 -4.24 -1.37 -10.49
C LEU A 21 -3.18 -1.29 -9.40
N MET A 22 -2.25 -2.24 -9.34
CA MET A 22 -1.13 -2.21 -8.39
C MET A 22 -0.20 -1.04 -8.66
N LYS A 23 0.07 -0.72 -9.94
CA LYS A 23 0.82 0.48 -10.31
C LYS A 23 0.11 1.77 -9.88
N LEU A 24 -1.22 1.81 -9.99
CA LEU A 24 -2.04 2.93 -9.54
C LEU A 24 -2.01 3.06 -8.01
N ALA A 25 -2.18 1.95 -7.30
CA ALA A 25 -2.08 1.87 -5.84
C ALA A 25 -0.68 2.29 -5.36
N SER A 26 0.38 1.86 -6.05
CA SER A 26 1.75 2.24 -5.73
C SER A 26 1.97 3.75 -5.82
N LYS A 27 1.46 4.42 -6.87
CA LYS A 27 1.48 5.90 -6.96
C LYS A 27 0.70 6.57 -5.84
N LEU A 28 -0.44 5.99 -5.46
CA LEU A 28 -1.24 6.51 -4.36
C LEU A 28 -0.48 6.41 -3.03
N LEU A 29 0.13 5.27 -2.75
CA LEU A 29 0.89 5.00 -1.51
C LEU A 29 2.20 5.80 -1.46
N SER A 30 2.90 5.98 -2.58
CA SER A 30 4.17 6.72 -2.64
C SER A 30 4.03 8.24 -2.56
N GLY A 31 2.79 8.74 -2.51
CA GLY A 31 2.55 10.18 -2.43
C GLY A 31 2.79 10.92 -3.74
N SER A 32 2.51 10.29 -4.88
CA SER A 32 2.74 10.83 -6.23
C SER A 32 2.18 12.27 -6.39
N PRO A 33 2.92 13.19 -7.04
CA PRO A 33 2.61 14.62 -7.05
C PRO A 33 1.46 15.01 -7.99
N GLU A 34 0.96 14.11 -8.83
CA GLU A 34 -0.09 14.44 -9.78
C GLU A 34 -1.40 14.78 -9.03
N PRO A 35 -2.14 15.83 -9.46
CA PRO A 35 -3.30 16.33 -8.73
C PRO A 35 -4.37 15.29 -8.40
N CYS A 36 -4.59 14.30 -9.26
CA CYS A 36 -5.58 13.25 -9.03
C CYS A 36 -5.21 12.35 -7.85
N PHE A 37 -3.92 12.01 -7.67
CA PHE A 37 -3.47 11.21 -6.52
C PHE A 37 -3.46 12.03 -5.24
N HIS A 38 -3.12 13.31 -5.33
CA HIS A 38 -3.24 14.23 -4.19
C HIS A 38 -4.69 14.31 -3.72
N TRP A 39 -5.64 14.51 -4.64
CA TRP A 39 -7.08 14.52 -4.33
C TRP A 39 -7.55 13.18 -3.76
N LEU A 40 -7.21 12.05 -4.40
CA LEU A 40 -7.58 10.71 -3.92
C LEU A 40 -7.05 10.46 -2.50
N ARG A 41 -5.80 10.85 -2.21
CA ARG A 41 -5.23 10.76 -0.86
C ARG A 41 -6.01 11.60 0.13
N ALA A 42 -6.25 12.88 -0.17
CA ALA A 42 -6.98 13.77 0.73
C ALA A 42 -8.41 13.26 1.04
N GLN A 43 -9.06 12.60 0.07
CA GLN A 43 -10.40 12.04 0.25
C GLN A 43 -10.42 10.72 1.03
N HIS A 44 -9.41 9.86 0.87
CA HIS A 44 -9.48 8.47 1.32
C HIS A 44 -8.36 8.01 2.28
N LEU A 45 -7.19 8.66 2.25
CA LEU A 45 -6.01 8.33 3.05
C LEU A 45 -5.76 9.47 4.04
N GLN A 46 -6.56 9.53 5.10
CA GLN A 46 -6.42 10.55 6.14
C GLN A 46 -5.38 10.14 7.19
N ASN A 47 -5.57 8.99 7.86
CA ASN A 47 -4.65 8.50 8.90
C ASN A 47 -4.18 7.05 8.67
N GLU A 48 -4.91 6.27 7.88
CA GLU A 48 -4.61 4.86 7.62
C GLU A 48 -4.89 4.52 6.16
N ILE A 49 -4.24 3.47 5.65
CA ILE A 49 -4.59 2.86 4.38
C ILE A 49 -5.85 2.02 4.61
N PRO A 50 -7.02 2.38 4.05
CA PRO A 50 -8.21 1.57 4.23
C PRO A 50 -8.04 0.27 3.44
N ILE A 51 -7.75 -0.81 4.17
CA ILE A 51 -7.62 -2.16 3.59
C ILE A 51 -8.94 -2.58 2.90
N LEU A 52 -10.07 -2.05 3.37
CA LEU A 52 -11.40 -2.34 2.84
C LEU A 52 -12.11 -1.07 2.38
N ALA A 53 -12.68 -1.12 1.18
CA ALA A 53 -13.55 -0.09 0.66
C ALA A 53 -14.93 -0.14 1.34
N ARG A 54 -15.53 1.04 1.55
CA ARG A 54 -16.89 1.16 2.07
C ARG A 54 -17.93 0.81 1.00
N PRO A 55 -19.13 0.35 1.38
CA PRO A 55 -20.21 0.12 0.42
C PRO A 55 -20.57 1.34 -0.43
N THR A 56 -20.45 2.55 0.13
CA THR A 56 -20.73 3.84 -0.51
C THR A 56 -19.61 4.34 -1.42
N ASP A 57 -18.43 3.71 -1.40
CA ASP A 57 -17.30 4.20 -2.19
C ASP A 57 -17.49 3.94 -3.70
N THR A 58 -16.81 4.76 -4.50
CA THR A 58 -16.87 4.68 -5.96
C THR A 58 -16.34 3.33 -6.45
N PRO A 59 -16.84 2.81 -7.59
CA PRO A 59 -16.32 1.57 -8.17
C PRO A 59 -14.81 1.61 -8.44
N VAL A 60 -14.29 2.76 -8.86
CA VAL A 60 -12.85 2.96 -9.08
C VAL A 60 -12.08 2.82 -7.78
N TRP A 61 -12.56 3.43 -6.69
CA TRP A 61 -11.91 3.30 -5.38
C TRP A 61 -11.92 1.86 -4.88
N LYS A 62 -13.04 1.15 -5.04
CA LYS A 62 -13.14 -0.28 -4.69
C LYS A 62 -12.12 -1.14 -5.43
N MET A 63 -11.89 -0.86 -6.72
CA MET A 63 -10.85 -1.55 -7.50
C MET A 63 -9.43 -1.23 -6.98
N ILE A 64 -9.16 0.03 -6.63
CA ILE A 64 -7.89 0.43 -6.04
C ILE A 64 -7.67 -0.27 -4.69
N CYS A 65 -8.68 -0.29 -3.81
CA CYS A 65 -8.61 -0.99 -2.53
C CYS A 65 -8.27 -2.47 -2.69
N GLY A 66 -8.90 -3.15 -3.65
CA GLY A 66 -8.59 -4.55 -3.96
C GLY A 66 -7.15 -4.79 -4.45
N ALA A 67 -6.44 -3.74 -4.87
CA ALA A 67 -5.04 -3.81 -5.26
C ALA A 67 -4.07 -3.29 -4.18
N LEU A 68 -4.55 -2.72 -3.06
CA LEU A 68 -3.68 -2.21 -2.00
C LEU A 68 -2.86 -3.33 -1.35
N GLU A 69 -3.53 -4.41 -0.94
CA GLU A 69 -2.87 -5.57 -0.31
C GLU A 69 -1.78 -6.20 -1.19
N PRO A 70 -2.04 -6.59 -2.46
CA PRO A 70 -0.99 -7.18 -3.29
C PRO A 70 0.12 -6.18 -3.62
N THR A 71 -0.18 -4.88 -3.67
CA THR A 71 0.83 -3.83 -3.83
C THR A 71 1.73 -3.76 -2.62
N ILE A 72 1.17 -3.70 -1.41
CA ILE A 72 1.93 -3.65 -0.15
C ILE A 72 2.78 -4.92 0.00
N ALA A 73 2.21 -6.09 -0.29
CA ALA A 73 2.94 -7.37 -0.24
C ALA A 73 4.11 -7.44 -1.25
N SER A 74 4.02 -6.72 -2.37
CA SER A 74 5.04 -6.70 -3.43
C SER A 74 6.02 -5.52 -3.32
N THR A 75 5.91 -4.68 -2.29
CA THR A 75 6.73 -3.47 -2.13
C THR A 75 7.39 -3.40 -0.75
N LYS A 76 8.40 -2.54 -0.64
CA LYS A 76 9.07 -2.17 0.61
C LYS A 76 9.07 -0.65 0.70
N VAL A 77 8.89 -0.12 1.91
CA VAL A 77 8.96 1.30 2.20
C VAL A 77 10.40 1.67 2.56
N SER A 78 10.97 2.67 1.87
CA SER A 78 12.26 3.24 2.27
C SER A 78 12.06 4.29 3.35
N LEU A 79 12.80 4.18 4.45
CA LEU A 79 12.82 5.20 5.50
C LEU A 79 13.44 6.48 4.94
N GLY A 80 12.58 7.45 4.60
CA GLY A 80 12.98 8.82 4.30
C GLY A 80 12.85 9.67 5.56
N SER A 81 11.84 10.54 5.59
CA SER A 81 11.51 11.36 6.76
C SER A 81 10.75 10.62 7.86
N ASP A 82 10.60 9.28 7.79
CA ASP A 82 10.00 8.32 8.76
C ASP A 82 8.64 8.61 9.45
N LEU A 83 8.06 9.80 9.24
CA LEU A 83 6.84 10.31 9.89
C LEU A 83 5.55 9.61 9.46
N SER A 84 5.53 8.96 8.29
CA SER A 84 4.35 8.29 7.74
C SER A 84 4.46 6.76 7.69
N VAL A 85 5.63 6.21 8.04
CA VAL A 85 5.88 4.76 7.97
C VAL A 85 5.40 4.12 9.26
N GLN A 86 4.47 3.18 9.19
CA GLN A 86 3.94 2.46 10.33
C GLN A 86 4.94 1.40 10.80
N PHE A 87 5.33 1.46 12.06
CA PHE A 87 6.35 0.58 12.63
C PHE A 87 6.00 -0.90 12.50
N TRP A 88 4.74 -1.25 12.80
CA TRP A 88 4.29 -2.64 12.80
C TRP A 88 3.78 -3.11 11.43
N LYS A 89 3.03 -2.27 10.73
CA LYS A 89 2.24 -2.68 9.57
C LYS A 89 2.98 -2.50 8.23
N ASP A 90 3.91 -1.57 8.14
CA ASP A 90 4.67 -1.38 6.91
C ASP A 90 5.86 -2.33 6.83
N HIS A 91 6.19 -2.76 5.61
CA HIS A 91 7.41 -3.49 5.31
C HIS A 91 8.54 -2.50 5.08
N TRP A 92 9.28 -2.15 6.14
CA TRP A 92 10.39 -1.18 6.07
C TRP A 92 11.76 -1.77 6.44
N THR A 93 11.81 -3.00 6.95
CA THR A 93 13.05 -3.77 7.23
C THR A 93 13.25 -4.87 6.18
N ASP A 94 14.43 -5.52 6.17
CA ASP A 94 14.67 -6.68 5.29
C ASP A 94 14.01 -7.97 5.82
N ASP A 95 13.64 -7.98 7.11
CA ASP A 95 12.99 -9.12 7.80
C ASP A 95 11.46 -9.18 7.56
N GLY A 96 10.93 -8.28 6.73
CA GLY A 96 9.50 -8.22 6.40
C GLY A 96 8.68 -7.28 7.27
N CYS A 97 7.36 -7.49 7.26
CA CYS A 97 6.41 -6.74 8.08
C CYS A 97 6.43 -7.28 9.52
N PHE A 98 6.77 -6.45 10.50
CA PHE A 98 6.88 -6.88 11.90
C PHE A 98 5.58 -7.40 12.50
N PHE A 99 4.43 -6.93 12.05
CA PHE A 99 3.13 -7.48 12.45
C PHE A 99 2.99 -8.97 12.05
N ILE A 100 3.57 -9.36 10.91
CA ILE A 100 3.54 -10.74 10.40
C ILE A 100 4.68 -11.57 11.02
N THR A 101 5.88 -11.00 11.12
CA THR A 101 7.07 -11.71 11.62
C THR A 101 7.02 -11.91 13.14
N TYR A 102 6.45 -10.95 13.88
CA TYR A 102 6.40 -10.95 15.35
C TYR A 102 4.99 -10.66 15.90
N PRO A 103 3.98 -11.49 15.57
CA PRO A 103 2.58 -11.22 15.93
C PRO A 103 2.37 -11.13 17.45
N SER A 104 3.07 -11.97 18.21
CA SER A 104 3.02 -11.94 19.68
C SER A 104 3.65 -10.69 20.27
N LEU A 105 4.69 -10.12 19.64
CA LEU A 105 5.31 -8.88 20.13
C LEU A 105 4.44 -7.67 19.77
N ALA A 106 3.91 -7.67 18.54
CA ALA A 106 3.00 -6.64 18.05
C ALA A 106 1.75 -6.52 18.93
N SER A 107 1.24 -7.62 19.50
CA SER A 107 0.07 -7.59 20.39
C SER A 107 0.31 -6.87 21.73
N PHE A 108 1.57 -6.72 22.16
CA PHE A 108 1.94 -5.94 23.35
C PHE A 108 2.20 -4.46 23.04
N ALA A 109 2.17 -4.05 21.77
CA ALA A 109 2.39 -2.66 21.41
C ALA A 109 1.31 -1.76 22.02
N THR A 110 1.72 -0.77 22.82
CA THR A 110 0.80 0.23 23.40
C THR A 110 0.04 1.00 22.31
N ASN A 111 0.69 1.21 21.16
CA ASN A 111 0.06 1.74 19.96
C ASN A 111 0.50 0.93 18.75
N ILE A 112 -0.39 0.09 18.21
CA ILE A 112 -0.12 -0.72 17.02
C ILE A 112 0.04 0.12 15.74
N ASN A 113 -0.47 1.34 15.75
CA ASN A 113 -0.42 2.29 14.65
C ASN A 113 0.72 3.32 14.83
N CYS A 114 1.70 3.05 15.70
CA CYS A 114 2.83 3.96 15.87
C CYS A 114 3.69 4.05 14.61
N THR A 115 4.30 5.21 14.40
CA THR A 115 5.21 5.45 13.27
C THR A 115 6.62 5.09 13.66
N VAL A 116 7.45 4.75 12.68
CA VAL A 116 8.88 4.46 12.88
C VAL A 116 9.58 5.65 13.56
N ALA A 117 9.31 6.88 13.11
CA ALA A 117 9.83 8.11 13.72
C ALA A 117 9.55 8.21 15.23
N SER A 118 8.35 7.81 15.67
CA SER A 118 7.95 7.91 17.08
C SER A 118 8.70 6.95 18.01
N GLN A 119 9.35 5.92 17.47
CA GLN A 119 10.04 4.89 18.23
C GLN A 119 11.56 5.14 18.31
N PHE A 120 12.11 6.03 17.49
CA PHE A 120 13.48 6.47 17.62
C PHE A 120 13.58 7.58 18.65
N THR A 121 14.01 7.23 19.87
CA THR A 121 14.59 8.23 20.76
C THR A 121 16.02 8.46 20.26
N GLN A 122 16.38 9.67 19.86
CA GLN A 122 17.79 9.98 19.64
C GLN A 122 18.51 9.72 20.97
N ASN A 123 19.21 8.59 21.08
CA ASN A 123 20.20 8.41 22.13
C ASN A 123 21.28 9.45 21.87
N THR A 124 21.16 10.60 22.54
CA THR A 124 22.21 11.60 22.66
C THR A 124 22.90 11.38 23.99
#